data_AF-A0A0D7AHH7-F1
#
_entry.id   AF-A0A0D7AHH7-F1
#
_cell.length_a   1.000
_cell.length_b   1.000
_cell.length_c   1.000
_cell.angle_alpha   90.00
_cell.angle_beta   90.00
_cell.angle_gamma   90.00
#
_symmetry.space_group_name_H-M   'P 1'
#
loop_
_entity.id
_entity.type
_entity.pdbx_description
1 polymer ?
#
loop_
_entity_poly.entity_id
_entity_poly.type
_entity_poly.pdbx_seq_one_letter_code
_entity_poly.pdbx_strand_id
1 'polypeptide(L)'
;FVESDWLGLWPVVNALFPIGFGQRTAKDRIFWVLPPECDRRVSSVLRWINLREQAIGAYGVCANRIPLSRERGTLVTNANYRKPGHETEPAWDWLTFNQLQESYDKTIQELVAYYDPAENVVVCVFLPAKSGRSVAVWRRKIPVPAHVRQTHQQQINKVKHNLRRFEEYVIRVDE
;
A
#
# COMPACT_ATOMS: atom_id res chain seq x y z
N PHE A 1 9.14 -9.45 8.45
CA PHE A 1 7.99 -9.15 7.59
C PHE A 1 7.91 -10.24 6.54
N VAL A 2 6.74 -10.85 6.41
CA VAL A 2 6.53 -11.96 5.48
C VAL A 2 6.01 -11.40 4.17
N GLU A 3 6.71 -11.64 3.07
CA GLU A 3 6.21 -11.31 1.73
C GLU A 3 5.07 -12.26 1.35
N SER A 4 3.99 -11.71 0.78
CA SER A 4 2.85 -12.49 0.32
C SER A 4 3.10 -13.16 -1.04
N ASP A 5 4.16 -12.75 -1.73
CA ASP A 5 4.51 -13.21 -3.08
C ASP A 5 3.35 -13.04 -4.06
N TRP A 6 2.64 -11.90 -3.98
CA TRP A 6 1.43 -11.58 -4.74
C TRP A 6 0.19 -12.43 -4.42
N LEU A 7 0.30 -13.50 -3.64
CA LEU A 7 -0.82 -14.38 -3.32
C LEU A 7 -1.88 -13.68 -2.48
N GLY A 8 -1.48 -12.77 -1.58
CA GLY A 8 -2.38 -11.95 -0.79
C GLY A 8 -3.16 -10.94 -1.63
N LEU A 9 -2.62 -10.55 -2.79
CA LEU A 9 -3.26 -9.62 -3.70
C LEU A 9 -4.25 -10.28 -4.65
N TRP A 10 -4.10 -11.57 -4.94
CA TRP A 10 -4.98 -12.30 -5.86
C TRP A 10 -6.49 -12.02 -5.66
N PRO A 11 -7.03 -12.02 -4.42
CA PRO A 11 -8.45 -11.76 -4.19
C PRO A 11 -8.89 -10.30 -4.43
N VAL A 12 -7.96 -9.35 -4.50
CA VAL A 12 -8.24 -7.91 -4.72
C VAL A 12 -7.92 -7.45 -6.13
N VAL A 13 -7.20 -8.26 -6.95
CA VAL A 13 -6.77 -7.89 -8.30
C VAL A 13 -7.93 -7.38 -9.14
N ASN A 14 -9.06 -8.10 -9.20
CA ASN A 14 -10.19 -7.70 -10.04
C ASN A 14 -10.87 -6.40 -9.57
N ALA A 15 -10.82 -6.11 -8.27
CA ALA A 15 -11.37 -4.88 -7.69
C ALA A 15 -10.44 -3.68 -7.92
N LEU A 16 -9.12 -3.90 -7.90
CA LEU A 16 -8.13 -2.86 -8.15
C LEU A 16 -7.94 -2.65 -9.67
N PHE A 17 -7.59 -3.69 -10.40
CA PHE A 17 -7.21 -3.70 -11.81
C PHE A 17 -8.23 -4.49 -12.63
N PRO A 18 -9.31 -3.86 -13.12
CA PRO A 18 -10.40 -4.57 -13.76
C PRO A 18 -9.97 -5.03 -15.16
N ILE A 19 -10.17 -6.30 -15.49
CA ILE A 19 -10.03 -6.80 -16.86
C ILE A 19 -11.35 -6.53 -17.58
N GLY A 20 -11.36 -5.52 -18.46
CA GLY A 20 -12.56 -5.07 -19.17
C GLY A 20 -12.95 -3.66 -18.75
N PHE A 21 -12.59 -2.68 -19.58
CA PHE A 21 -12.92 -1.27 -19.39
C PHE A 21 -14.45 -1.05 -19.49
N GLY A 22 -15.01 -0.24 -18.59
CA GLY A 22 -16.24 0.52 -18.88
C GLY A 22 -17.56 0.12 -18.20
N GLN A 23 -17.62 -0.88 -17.31
CA GLN A 23 -18.88 -1.18 -16.59
C GLN A 23 -18.97 -0.65 -15.15
N ARG A 24 -17.83 -0.44 -14.46
CA ARG A 24 -17.80 0.04 -13.08
C ARG A 24 -16.58 0.93 -12.85
N THR A 25 -16.83 2.13 -12.35
CA THR A 25 -15.75 3.09 -12.05
C THR A 25 -14.96 2.65 -10.83
N ALA A 26 -13.80 3.26 -10.58
CA ALA A 26 -13.02 3.05 -9.37
C ALA A 26 -13.83 3.35 -8.11
N LYS A 27 -14.70 4.38 -8.15
CA LYS A 27 -15.61 4.74 -7.05
C LYS A 27 -16.60 3.62 -6.71
N ASP A 28 -17.02 2.84 -7.70
CA ASP A 28 -17.92 1.71 -7.49
C ASP A 28 -17.19 0.47 -6.94
N ARG A 29 -15.86 0.40 -7.09
CA ARG A 29 -15.07 -0.80 -6.78
C ARG A 29 -14.25 -0.63 -5.49
N ILE A 30 -13.79 0.58 -5.17
CA ILE A 30 -12.84 0.86 -4.09
C ILE A 30 -13.51 1.76 -3.05
N PHE A 31 -13.67 1.23 -1.84
CA PHE A 31 -14.39 1.90 -0.75
C PHE A 31 -13.44 2.35 0.37
N TRP A 32 -13.42 3.65 0.66
CA TRP A 32 -12.49 4.27 1.63
C TRP A 32 -13.11 4.63 3.00
N VAL A 33 -14.44 4.66 3.10
CA VAL A 33 -15.17 5.31 4.21
C VAL A 33 -15.65 4.32 5.27
N LEU A 34 -15.23 3.06 5.20
CA LEU A 34 -15.70 2.05 6.15
C LEU A 34 -14.98 2.19 7.50
N PRO A 35 -15.72 2.25 8.64
CA PRO A 35 -15.10 2.22 9.95
C PRO A 35 -14.31 0.90 10.13
N PRO A 36 -13.08 0.95 10.67
CA PRO A 36 -12.26 -0.24 10.86
C PRO A 36 -12.87 -1.24 11.85
N GLU A 37 -13.75 -0.78 12.75
CA GLU A 37 -14.48 -1.59 13.73
C GLU A 37 -15.55 -2.47 13.10
N CYS A 38 -15.94 -2.20 11.84
CA CYS A 38 -16.93 -2.99 11.12
C CYS A 38 -16.45 -4.42 10.81
N ASP A 39 -15.14 -4.67 10.78
CA ASP A 39 -14.60 -6.00 10.53
C ASP A 39 -13.45 -6.36 11.48
N ARG A 40 -13.60 -7.48 12.20
CA ARG A 40 -12.60 -7.95 13.17
C ARG A 40 -11.23 -8.23 12.54
N ARG A 41 -11.18 -8.68 11.28
CA ARG A 41 -9.93 -8.99 10.57
C ARG A 41 -9.14 -7.71 10.32
N VAL A 42 -9.83 -6.66 9.88
CA VAL A 42 -9.24 -5.33 9.64
C VAL A 42 -8.78 -4.71 10.96
N SER A 43 -9.64 -4.70 11.98
CA SER A 43 -9.29 -4.20 13.31
C SER A 43 -8.04 -4.91 13.88
N SER A 44 -7.95 -6.22 13.72
CA SER A 44 -6.79 -7.01 14.15
C SER A 44 -5.50 -6.61 13.41
N VAL A 45 -5.55 -6.45 12.09
CA VAL A 45 -4.39 -6.01 11.29
C VAL A 45 -3.98 -4.58 11.66
N LEU A 46 -4.93 -3.66 11.82
CA LEU A 46 -4.62 -2.29 12.21
C LEU A 46 -4.01 -2.21 13.61
N ARG A 47 -4.49 -3.02 14.56
CA ARG A 47 -3.86 -3.15 15.88
C ARG A 47 -2.44 -3.70 15.77
N TRP A 48 -2.23 -4.73 14.93
CA TRP A 48 -0.90 -5.28 14.68
C TRP A 48 0.05 -4.23 14.11
N ILE A 49 -0.43 -3.41 13.17
CA ILE A 49 0.31 -2.28 12.57
C ILE A 49 0.70 -1.28 13.65
N ASN A 50 -0.24 -0.84 14.48
CA ASN A 50 0.03 0.12 15.54
C ASN A 50 1.09 -0.40 16.53
N LEU A 51 1.02 -1.68 16.91
CA LEU A 51 2.00 -2.30 17.81
C LEU A 51 3.40 -2.42 17.21
N ARG A 52 3.52 -2.37 15.88
CA ARG A 52 4.79 -2.53 15.14
C ARG A 52 5.12 -1.33 14.27
N GLU A 53 4.57 -0.17 14.59
CA GLU A 53 4.71 1.05 13.78
C GLU A 53 6.18 1.40 13.51
N GLN A 54 7.04 1.35 14.53
CA GLN A 54 8.47 1.60 14.38
C GLN A 54 9.15 0.59 13.43
N ALA A 55 8.81 -0.70 13.56
CA ALA A 55 9.37 -1.74 12.72
C ALA A 55 8.90 -1.61 11.27
N ILE A 56 7.64 -1.20 11.04
CA ILE A 56 7.10 -0.94 9.70
C ILE A 56 7.74 0.30 9.09
N GLY A 57 7.94 1.36 9.86
CA GLY A 57 8.65 2.56 9.39
C GLY A 57 10.10 2.25 8.99
N ALA A 58 10.79 1.43 9.79
CA ALA A 58 12.14 0.96 9.46
C ALA A 58 12.15 0.05 8.22
N TYR A 59 11.27 -0.95 8.20
CA TYR A 59 11.13 -1.87 7.07
C TYR A 59 10.75 -1.13 5.81
N GLY A 60 9.84 -0.17 5.87
CA GLY A 60 9.46 0.61 4.72
C GLY A 60 10.53 1.57 4.26
N VAL A 61 11.69 1.73 4.91
CA VAL A 61 12.89 2.39 4.35
C VAL A 61 13.85 1.36 3.76
N CYS A 62 14.03 0.22 4.42
CA CYS A 62 14.93 -0.86 3.97
C CYS A 62 14.35 -1.68 2.80
N ALA A 63 13.07 -1.97 2.87
CA ALA A 63 12.24 -2.69 1.89
C ALA A 63 11.41 -1.75 1.01
N ASN A 64 11.49 -0.44 1.25
CA ASN A 64 11.53 0.50 0.15
C ASN A 64 12.66 0.00 -0.75
N ARG A 65 12.30 -0.89 -1.67
CA ARG A 65 13.13 -1.41 -2.76
C ARG A 65 13.50 -0.25 -3.69
N ILE A 66 13.70 0.96 -3.21
CA ILE A 66 13.93 2.14 -4.02
C ILE A 66 15.24 2.01 -4.82
N PRO A 67 16.26 1.23 -4.40
CA PRO A 67 17.35 0.86 -5.31
C PRO A 67 16.89 0.01 -6.51
N LEU A 68 15.85 -0.83 -6.35
CA LEU A 68 15.32 -1.76 -7.37
C LEU A 68 14.15 -1.20 -8.19
N SER A 69 13.19 -0.49 -7.58
CA SER A 69 11.99 0.04 -8.25
C SER A 69 12.19 1.46 -8.81
N ARG A 70 13.08 2.26 -8.20
CA ARG A 70 13.24 3.70 -8.47
C ARG A 70 11.91 4.47 -8.52
N GLU A 71 10.91 4.00 -7.79
CA GLU A 71 9.54 4.48 -7.89
C GLU A 71 8.86 4.50 -6.53
N ARG A 72 7.98 5.48 -6.32
CA ARG A 72 7.15 5.57 -5.11
C ARG A 72 6.19 4.38 -5.04
N GLY A 73 5.80 4.01 -3.84
CA GLY A 73 4.88 2.91 -3.64
C GLY A 73 4.22 2.93 -2.28
N THR A 74 3.52 1.85 -1.99
CA THR A 74 2.89 1.63 -0.70
C THR A 74 3.04 0.17 -0.32
N LEU A 75 3.22 -0.05 0.98
CA LEU A 75 3.12 -1.37 1.54
C LEU A 75 1.63 -1.75 1.59
N VAL A 76 1.29 -2.96 1.15
CA VAL A 76 -0.10 -3.42 1.13
C VAL A 76 -0.23 -4.77 1.81
N THR A 77 -1.39 -5.00 2.42
CA THR A 77 -1.74 -6.30 2.99
C THR A 77 -3.23 -6.57 2.82
N ASN A 78 -3.59 -7.83 2.65
CA ASN A 78 -4.99 -8.26 2.61
C ASN A 78 -5.39 -8.81 3.99
N ALA A 79 -6.37 -8.16 4.61
CA ALA A 79 -6.87 -8.53 5.93
C ALA A 79 -7.40 -9.97 5.98
N ASN A 80 -7.88 -10.50 4.85
CA ASN A 80 -8.42 -11.84 4.71
C ASN A 80 -7.38 -12.91 4.31
N TYR A 81 -6.12 -12.53 4.12
CA TYR A 81 -5.06 -13.45 3.73
C TYR A 81 -4.00 -13.58 4.82
N ARG A 82 -3.54 -14.81 5.04
CA ARG A 82 -2.35 -15.13 5.83
C ARG A 82 -1.53 -16.13 5.04
N LYS A 83 -0.21 -15.99 5.06
CA LYS A 83 0.68 -16.93 4.39
C LYS A 83 0.74 -18.24 5.20
N PRO A 84 0.66 -19.42 4.56
CA PRO A 84 0.85 -20.69 5.26
C PRO A 84 2.16 -20.71 6.05
N GLY A 85 2.11 -21.12 7.31
CA GLY A 85 3.24 -21.10 8.25
C GLY A 85 3.47 -19.76 8.96
N HIS A 86 2.69 -18.73 8.63
CA HIS A 86 2.76 -17.38 9.22
C HIS A 86 1.36 -16.83 9.53
N GLU A 87 0.51 -17.62 10.18
CA GLU A 87 -0.90 -17.30 10.41
C GLU A 87 -1.12 -16.13 11.40
N THR A 88 -0.12 -15.83 12.22
CA THR A 88 -0.21 -14.83 13.30
C THR A 88 0.20 -13.41 12.88
N GLU A 89 0.72 -13.23 11.67
CA GLU A 89 1.15 -11.94 11.15
C GLU A 89 0.58 -11.67 9.74
N PRO A 90 0.36 -10.39 9.37
CA PRO A 90 -0.03 -10.06 8.02
C PRO A 90 1.10 -10.40 7.02
N ALA A 91 0.70 -10.85 5.84
CA ALA A 91 1.61 -10.95 4.70
C ALA A 91 1.55 -9.66 3.88
N TRP A 92 2.70 -9.23 3.36
CA TRP A 92 2.89 -7.91 2.79
C TRP A 92 3.33 -7.98 1.33
N ASP A 93 2.89 -7.01 0.54
CA ASP A 93 3.43 -6.74 -0.80
C ASP A 93 3.75 -5.26 -0.96
N TRP A 94 4.50 -4.93 -2.01
CA TRP A 94 4.80 -3.56 -2.38
C TRP A 94 4.16 -3.23 -3.73
N LEU A 95 3.27 -2.23 -3.74
CA LEU A 95 2.68 -1.72 -4.97
C LEU A 95 3.29 -0.36 -5.32
N THR A 96 3.84 -0.27 -6.53
CA THR A 96 4.42 0.97 -7.07
C THR A 96 3.33 1.89 -7.62
N PHE A 97 3.65 3.19 -7.77
CA PHE A 97 2.75 4.16 -8.38
C PHE A 97 2.26 3.71 -9.75
N ASN A 98 3.15 3.20 -10.63
CA ASN A 98 2.77 2.77 -11.98
C ASN A 98 1.74 1.63 -11.95
N GLN A 99 1.86 0.70 -11.00
CA GLN A 99 0.85 -0.36 -10.82
C GLN A 99 -0.46 0.22 -10.29
N LEU A 100 -0.40 1.14 -9.33
CA LEU A 100 -1.59 1.75 -8.73
C LEU A 100 -2.31 2.71 -9.69
N GLN A 101 -1.64 3.26 -10.68
CA GLN A 101 -2.25 4.10 -11.71
C GLN A 101 -3.32 3.32 -12.50
N GLU A 102 -3.13 2.01 -12.69
CA GLU A 102 -4.11 1.12 -13.33
C GLU A 102 -5.37 0.88 -12.47
N SER A 103 -5.39 1.36 -11.23
CA SER A 103 -6.60 1.30 -10.41
C SER A 103 -7.65 2.34 -10.79
N TYR A 104 -7.23 3.42 -11.44
CA TYR A 104 -8.03 4.62 -11.72
C TYR A 104 -8.61 5.30 -10.45
N ASP A 105 -8.23 4.85 -9.26
CA ASP A 105 -8.64 5.48 -8.01
C ASP A 105 -7.74 6.67 -7.69
N LYS A 106 -8.34 7.86 -7.69
CA LYS A 106 -7.66 9.11 -7.32
C LYS A 106 -6.99 9.01 -5.95
N THR A 107 -7.69 8.45 -4.97
CA THR A 107 -7.28 8.49 -3.56
C THR A 107 -5.97 7.73 -3.31
N ILE A 108 -5.82 6.51 -3.83
CA ILE A 108 -4.61 5.71 -3.67
C ILE A 108 -3.45 6.27 -4.50
N GLN A 109 -3.74 6.80 -5.69
CA GLN A 109 -2.72 7.40 -6.55
C GLN A 109 -2.13 8.65 -5.91
N GLU A 110 -2.97 9.57 -5.41
CA GLU A 110 -2.51 10.77 -4.70
C GLU A 110 -1.76 10.42 -3.40
N LEU A 111 -2.24 9.40 -2.69
CA LEU A 111 -1.60 8.93 -1.46
C LEU A 111 -0.15 8.49 -1.70
N VAL A 112 0.13 7.86 -2.84
CA VAL A 112 1.46 7.36 -3.21
C VAL A 112 2.29 8.39 -3.98
N ALA A 113 1.68 9.25 -4.80
CA ALA A 113 2.38 10.29 -5.54
C ALA A 113 3.03 11.32 -4.62
N TYR A 114 2.33 11.73 -3.55
CA TYR A 114 2.65 12.97 -2.83
C TYR A 114 3.21 12.80 -1.41
N TYR A 115 3.48 11.58 -0.93
CA TYR A 115 4.13 11.39 0.38
C TYR A 115 5.66 11.44 0.26
N ASP A 116 6.39 11.96 1.25
CA ASP A 116 7.86 11.84 1.27
C ASP A 116 8.29 10.46 1.83
N PRO A 117 8.92 9.58 1.04
CA PRO A 117 9.34 8.26 1.48
C PRO A 117 10.48 8.26 2.50
N ALA A 118 11.16 9.40 2.72
CA ALA A 118 12.10 9.56 3.82
C ALA A 118 11.41 9.78 5.16
N GLU A 119 10.21 10.37 5.13
CA GLU A 119 9.49 10.80 6.32
C GLU A 119 8.42 9.80 6.71
N ASN A 120 7.77 9.18 5.72
CA ASN A 120 6.62 8.32 5.94
C ASN A 120 6.65 7.08 5.05
N VAL A 121 6.09 6.00 5.57
CA VAL A 121 5.71 4.80 4.83
C VAL A 121 4.20 4.79 4.74
N VAL A 122 3.67 4.68 3.52
CA VAL A 122 2.24 4.48 3.31
C VAL A 122 1.95 2.98 3.44
N VAL A 123 0.92 2.66 4.22
CA VAL A 123 0.39 1.31 4.38
C VAL A 123 -1.09 1.31 3.99
N CYS A 124 -1.46 0.39 3.11
CA CYS A 124 -2.86 0.10 2.77
C CYS A 124 -3.25 -1.31 3.24
N VAL A 125 -4.39 -1.39 3.92
CA VAL A 125 -5.02 -2.66 4.31
C VAL A 125 -6.24 -2.86 3.42
N PHE A 126 -6.28 -3.98 2.72
CA PHE A 126 -7.38 -4.33 1.84
C PHE A 126 -8.29 -5.37 2.47
N LEU A 127 -9.60 -5.20 2.26
CA LEU A 127 -10.59 -6.24 2.53
C LEU A 127 -11.45 -6.46 1.27
N PRO A 128 -11.18 -7.53 0.50
CA PRO A 128 -11.99 -7.85 -0.67
C PRO A 128 -13.40 -8.29 -0.24
N ALA A 129 -14.40 -7.88 -1.02
CA ALA A 129 -15.72 -8.49 -0.96
C ALA A 129 -15.64 -9.98 -1.39
N LYS A 130 -16.60 -10.80 -0.96
CA LYS A 130 -16.65 -12.23 -1.34
C LYS A 130 -16.65 -12.46 -2.85
N SER A 131 -17.21 -11.53 -3.62
CA SER A 131 -17.24 -11.58 -5.08
C SER A 131 -15.91 -11.21 -5.76
N GLY A 132 -14.96 -10.61 -5.03
CA GLY A 132 -13.70 -10.09 -5.57
C GLY A 132 -13.86 -8.86 -6.48
N ARG A 133 -15.08 -8.34 -6.65
CA ARG A 133 -15.38 -7.21 -7.56
C ARG A 133 -15.27 -5.84 -6.89
N SER A 134 -15.15 -5.84 -5.57
CA SER A 134 -15.07 -4.63 -4.75
C SER A 134 -14.11 -4.87 -3.59
N VAL A 135 -13.47 -3.80 -3.12
CA VAL A 135 -12.50 -3.84 -2.03
C VAL A 135 -12.70 -2.64 -1.13
N ALA A 136 -12.68 -2.87 0.17
CA ALA A 136 -12.56 -1.82 1.17
C ALA A 136 -11.08 -1.58 1.49
N VAL A 137 -10.70 -0.31 1.62
CA VAL A 137 -9.31 0.10 1.83
C VAL A 137 -9.20 1.01 3.05
N TRP A 138 -8.27 0.65 3.93
CA TRP A 138 -7.82 1.51 5.02
C TRP A 138 -6.39 1.93 4.78
N ARG A 139 -6.06 3.17 5.14
CA ARG A 139 -4.70 3.72 4.98
C ARG A 139 -4.11 4.17 6.30
N ARG A 140 -2.81 4.00 6.45
CA ARG A 140 -1.99 4.60 7.50
C ARG A 140 -0.74 5.22 6.89
N LYS A 141 -0.37 6.41 7.38
CA LYS A 141 0.95 6.98 7.17
C LYS A 141 1.74 6.70 8.44
N ILE A 142 2.82 5.95 8.30
CA ILE A 142 3.67 5.54 9.41
C ILE A 142 4.96 6.37 9.34
N PRO A 143 5.29 7.15 10.38
CA PRO A 143 6.51 7.93 10.38
C PRO A 143 7.73 7.01 10.41
N VAL A 144 8.74 7.36 9.62
CA VAL A 144 10.03 6.68 9.66
C VAL A 144 10.74 7.08 10.96
N PRO A 145 11.21 6.12 11.79
CA PRO A 145 11.92 6.44 13.02
C PRO A 145 13.16 7.29 12.76
N ALA A 146 13.40 8.30 13.61
CA ALA A 146 14.49 9.26 13.42
C ALA A 146 15.88 8.59 13.31
N HIS A 147 16.14 7.56 14.12
CA HIS A 147 17.41 6.82 14.08
C HIS A 147 17.63 6.10 12.74
N VAL A 148 16.57 5.59 12.11
CA VAL A 148 16.64 4.98 10.77
C VAL A 148 16.97 6.03 9.73
N ARG A 149 16.30 7.20 9.77
CA ARG A 149 16.59 8.30 8.83
C ARG A 149 18.04 8.75 8.91
N GLN A 150 18.57 8.92 10.13
CA GLN A 150 19.96 9.30 10.36
C GLN A 150 20.94 8.25 9.86
N THR A 151 20.69 6.97 10.17
CA THR A 151 21.56 5.86 9.80
C THR A 151 21.61 5.65 8.28
N HIS A 152 20.48 5.81 7.60
CA HIS A 152 20.33 5.57 6.16
C HIS A 152 20.29 6.85 5.31
N GLN A 153 20.67 8.00 5.87
CA GLN A 153 20.50 9.32 5.25
C GLN A 153 21.05 9.39 3.82
N GLN A 154 22.25 8.85 3.59
CA GLN A 154 22.88 8.85 2.27
C GLN A 154 22.10 8.03 1.24
N GLN A 155 21.60 6.85 1.65
CA GLN A 155 20.80 5.98 0.79
C GLN A 155 19.48 6.65 0.44
N ILE A 156 18.80 7.21 1.45
CA ILE A 156 17.54 7.97 1.30
C ILE A 156 17.73 9.15 0.34
N ASN A 157 18.81 9.91 0.47
CA ASN A 157 19.08 11.05 -0.42
C ASN A 157 19.32 10.63 -1.87
N LYS A 158 20.13 9.58 -2.10
CA LYS A 158 20.37 9.03 -3.44
C LYS A 158 19.07 8.57 -4.11
N VAL A 159 18.24 7.91 -3.31
CA VAL A 159 16.92 7.44 -3.69
C VAL A 159 16.00 8.59 -4.08
N LYS A 160 15.89 9.64 -3.25
CA LYS A 160 15.02 10.79 -3.51
C LYS A 160 15.41 11.51 -4.78
N HIS A 161 16.69 11.55 -5.10
CA HIS A 161 17.19 12.14 -6.34
C HIS A 161 16.78 11.36 -7.59
N ASN A 162 16.54 10.04 -7.47
CA ASN A 162 16.11 9.19 -8.58
C ASN A 162 14.60 9.06 -8.70
N LEU A 163 13.83 9.56 -7.74
CA LEU A 163 12.37 9.57 -7.83
C LEU A 163 11.94 10.63 -8.85
N ARG A 164 10.85 10.33 -9.54
CA ARG A 164 10.16 11.31 -10.38
C ARG A 164 9.80 12.55 -9.55
N ARG A 165 9.79 13.69 -10.23
CA ARG A 165 9.30 14.93 -9.63
C ARG A 165 7.79 14.83 -9.40
N PHE A 166 7.27 15.61 -8.47
CA PHE A 166 5.84 15.51 -8.12
C PHE A 166 4.93 15.78 -9.33
N GLU A 167 5.36 16.65 -10.24
CA GLU A 167 4.64 17.05 -11.45
C GLU A 167 4.60 15.94 -12.52
N GLU A 168 5.48 14.96 -12.43
CA GLU A 168 5.56 13.83 -13.37
C GLU A 168 4.59 12.70 -12.98
N TYR A 169 4.00 12.75 -11.79
CA TYR A 169 2.98 11.80 -11.33
C TYR A 169 1.60 12.18 -11.86
N VAL A 170 1.25 11.68 -13.04
CA VAL A 170 -0.06 11.89 -13.65
C VAL A 170 -1.11 11.01 -12.95
N ILE A 171 -2.15 11.62 -12.39
CA ILE A 171 -3.28 10.89 -11.81
C ILE A 171 -4.27 10.51 -12.92
N ARG A 172 -4.63 9.23 -13.02
CA ARG A 172 -5.65 8.74 -13.97
C ARG A 172 -6.93 8.39 -13.21
N VAL A 173 -8.07 8.85 -13.70
CA VAL A 173 -9.39 8.54 -13.14
C VAL A 173 -10.32 8.08 -14.23
N ASP A 174 -11.24 7.17 -13.90
CA ASP A 174 -12.37 6.82 -14.75
C ASP A 174 -13.54 7.77 -14.42
N GLU A 175 -14.08 8.41 -15.45
CA GLU A 175 -15.31 9.24 -15.38
C GLU A 175 -16.57 8.38 -15.57
#